data_AF-A0A848ZT98-F1
#
_entry.id   AF-A0A848ZT98-F1
#
_cell.length_a   1.000
_cell.length_b   1.000
_cell.length_c   1.000
_cell.angle_alpha   90.00
_cell.angle_beta   90.00
_cell.angle_gamma   90.00
#
_symmetry.space_group_name_H-M   'P 1'
#
loop_
_entity.id
_entity.type
_entity.pdbx_description
1 polymer ?
#
loop_
_entity_poly.entity_id
_entity_poly.type
_entity_poly.pdbx_seq_one_letter_code
_entity_poly.pdbx_strand_id
1 'polypeptide(L)'
;MTFIKNLIVCFWFLLLFSCGGPEIPELVALEYEKLPKEIDFNLHVKPILSDKCFICHGPDNAKIKGGLQLHTPELAFKESTESPGTFAIKPGNLKKSEVFHRIITADPKYIMPEPGSHLSLSNYEKAV
;
A
#
# COMPACT_ATOMS: atom_id res chain seq x y z
N MET A 1 -33.82 34.10 21.39
CA MET A 1 -33.98 32.88 20.56
C MET A 1 -33.20 33.00 19.25
N THR A 2 -31.91 33.34 19.30
CA THR A 2 -31.13 33.55 18.04
C THR A 2 -29.64 33.20 18.14
N PHE A 3 -29.04 33.11 19.33
CA PHE A 3 -27.59 32.82 19.45
C PHE A 3 -27.23 31.32 19.51
N ILE A 4 -28.17 30.43 19.85
CA ILE A 4 -27.89 28.98 19.97
C ILE A 4 -28.03 28.26 18.61
N LYS A 5 -28.74 28.85 17.64
CA LYS A 5 -28.97 28.23 16.33
C LYS A 5 -27.73 28.23 15.42
N ASN A 6 -26.77 29.14 15.63
CA ASN A 6 -25.59 29.24 14.77
C ASN A 6 -24.39 28.41 15.24
N LEU A 7 -24.42 27.87 16.47
CA LEU A 7 -23.35 27.01 16.98
C LEU A 7 -23.49 25.55 16.52
N ILE A 8 -24.71 25.13 16.20
CA ILE A 8 -25.00 23.77 15.68
C ILE A 8 -24.59 23.64 14.20
N VAL A 9 -24.54 24.76 13.46
CA VAL A 9 -24.21 24.76 12.02
C VAL A 9 -22.72 24.53 11.74
N CYS A 10 -21.82 24.88 12.66
CA CYS A 10 -20.38 24.64 12.49
C CYS A 10 -19.95 23.20 12.86
N PHE A 11 -20.72 22.49 13.68
CA PHE A 11 -20.38 21.12 14.08
C PHE A 11 -20.79 20.07 13.04
N TRP A 12 -21.71 20.42 12.13
CA TRP A 12 -22.16 19.53 11.07
C TRP A 12 -21.26 19.51 9.82
N PHE A 13 -20.36 20.50 9.68
CA PHE A 13 -19.41 20.54 8.56
C PHE A 13 -18.13 19.73 8.82
N LEU A 14 -17.91 19.27 10.05
CA LEU A 14 -16.72 18.51 10.47
C LEU A 14 -16.87 16.98 10.39
N LEU A 15 -18.02 16.49 9.89
CA LEU A 15 -18.30 15.06 9.74
C LEU A 15 -18.25 14.58 8.28
N LEU A 16 -17.49 15.26 7.42
CA LEU A 16 -17.20 14.76 6.08
C LEU A 16 -15.94 13.90 6.10
N PHE A 17 -16.17 12.60 6.32
CA PHE A 17 -15.42 11.49 5.74
C PHE A 17 -13.89 11.52 5.87
N SER A 18 -13.38 11.31 7.08
CA SER A 18 -12.02 10.77 7.24
C SER A 18 -12.05 9.27 6.89
N CYS A 19 -12.06 8.94 5.60
CA CYS A 19 -11.84 7.58 5.12
C CYS A 19 -10.40 7.16 5.45
N GLY A 20 -10.20 6.56 6.64
CA GLY A 20 -8.90 6.15 7.17
C GLY A 20 -8.07 5.34 6.19
N GLY A 21 -6.86 5.82 5.93
CA GLY A 21 -5.82 5.24 5.09
C GLY A 21 -4.70 6.27 4.92
N PRO A 22 -3.46 5.85 4.68
CA PRO A 22 -2.35 6.78 4.48
C PRO A 22 -2.57 7.59 3.20
N GLU A 23 -2.21 8.86 3.26
CA GLU A 23 -2.24 9.76 2.11
C GLU A 23 -1.08 9.41 1.16
N ILE A 24 -1.34 9.47 -0.14
CA ILE A 24 -0.30 9.21 -1.15
C ILE A 24 0.66 10.41 -1.13
N PRO A 25 1.98 10.20 -0.99
CA PRO A 25 2.95 11.30 -1.05
C PRO A 25 2.86 12.05 -2.37
N GLU A 26 3.00 13.38 -2.33
CA GLU A 26 2.86 14.25 -3.51
C GLU A 26 3.71 13.79 -4.69
N LEU A 27 4.98 13.43 -4.46
CA LEU A 27 5.87 12.96 -5.52
C LEU A 27 5.43 11.63 -6.13
N VAL A 28 4.77 10.74 -5.36
CA VAL A 28 4.23 9.48 -5.89
C VAL A 28 2.98 9.76 -6.71
N ALA A 29 2.11 10.67 -6.25
CA ALA A 29 0.94 11.10 -7.00
C ALA A 29 1.34 11.73 -8.35
N LEU A 30 2.40 12.55 -8.37
CA LEU A 30 2.92 13.14 -9.61
C LEU A 30 3.46 12.09 -10.59
N GLU A 31 4.07 11.00 -10.12
CA GLU A 31 4.47 9.88 -11.00
C GLU A 31 3.27 9.06 -11.47
N TYR A 32 2.24 8.90 -10.63
CA TYR A 32 1.00 8.21 -10.98
C TYR A 32 0.29 8.85 -12.18
N GLU A 33 0.22 10.19 -12.22
CA GLU A 33 -0.37 10.92 -13.35
C GLU A 33 0.39 10.73 -14.68
N LYS A 34 1.64 10.27 -14.64
CA LYS A 34 2.47 9.99 -15.82
C LYS A 34 2.39 8.55 -16.30
N LEU A 35 1.72 7.67 -15.54
CA LEU A 35 1.60 6.26 -15.90
C LEU A 35 0.81 6.07 -17.20
N PRO A 36 1.07 4.99 -17.94
CA PRO A 36 0.22 4.64 -19.06
C PRO A 36 -1.22 4.41 -18.58
N LYS A 37 -2.17 4.69 -19.47
CA LYS A 37 -3.61 4.52 -19.18
C LYS A 37 -3.96 3.10 -18.73
N GLU A 38 -3.20 2.10 -19.20
CA GLU A 38 -3.36 0.70 -18.84
C GLU A 38 -2.06 0.14 -18.28
N ILE A 39 -2.14 -0.46 -17.09
CA ILE A 39 -1.03 -1.14 -16.43
C ILE A 39 -1.11 -2.63 -16.72
N ASP A 40 -0.14 -3.12 -17.48
CA ASP A 40 0.11 -4.55 -17.63
C ASP A 40 0.97 -5.08 -16.47
N PHE A 41 0.52 -6.17 -15.84
CA PHE A 41 1.23 -6.77 -14.70
C PHE A 41 2.62 -7.30 -15.09
N ASN A 42 2.77 -7.96 -16.23
CA ASN A 42 4.04 -8.60 -16.61
C ASN A 42 5.09 -7.56 -17.04
N LEU A 43 4.65 -6.47 -17.67
CA LEU A 43 5.53 -5.42 -18.16
C LEU A 43 5.88 -4.37 -17.10
N HIS A 44 4.93 -4.00 -16.23
CA HIS A 44 5.12 -2.89 -15.29
C HIS A 44 5.32 -3.37 -13.84
N VAL A 45 4.47 -4.27 -13.35
CA VAL A 45 4.42 -4.63 -11.90
C VAL A 45 5.42 -5.73 -11.54
N LYS A 46 5.42 -6.83 -12.31
CA LYS A 46 6.23 -8.02 -12.03
C LYS A 46 7.73 -7.73 -12.00
N PRO A 47 8.32 -6.88 -12.87
CA PRO A 47 9.73 -6.54 -12.77
C PRO A 47 10.09 -5.88 -11.44
N ILE A 48 9.23 -4.98 -10.94
CA ILE A 48 9.41 -4.31 -9.65
C ILE A 48 9.35 -5.33 -8.51
N LEU A 49 8.31 -6.19 -8.49
CA LEU A 49 8.18 -7.21 -7.47
C LEU A 49 9.35 -8.20 -7.48
N SER A 50 9.82 -8.59 -8.66
CA SER A 50 10.95 -9.50 -8.83
C SER A 50 12.25 -8.91 -8.29
N ASP A 51 12.51 -7.63 -8.55
CA ASP A 51 13.74 -6.96 -8.14
C ASP A 51 13.72 -6.56 -6.65
N LYS A 52 12.57 -6.08 -6.15
CA LYS A 52 12.48 -5.44 -4.82
C LYS A 52 11.86 -6.32 -3.74
N CYS A 53 11.01 -7.30 -4.09
CA CYS A 53 10.17 -8.00 -3.12
C CYS A 53 10.44 -9.51 -3.05
N PHE A 54 10.65 -10.18 -4.18
CA PHE A 54 10.73 -11.65 -4.22
C PHE A 54 11.98 -12.23 -3.54
N ILE A 55 12.97 -11.41 -3.22
CA ILE A 55 14.14 -11.86 -2.44
C ILE A 55 13.72 -12.38 -1.06
N CYS A 56 12.71 -11.75 -0.43
CA CYS A 56 12.19 -12.14 0.90
C CYS A 56 10.73 -12.61 0.89
N HIS A 57 9.98 -12.30 -0.17
CA HIS A 57 8.56 -12.65 -0.31
C HIS A 57 8.28 -13.37 -1.64
N GLY A 58 9.26 -14.11 -2.15
CA GLY A 58 9.19 -14.83 -3.43
C GLY A 58 8.97 -16.34 -3.26
N PRO A 59 9.37 -17.14 -4.26
CA PRO A 59 9.17 -18.59 -4.27
C PRO A 59 10.18 -19.38 -3.42
N ASP A 60 11.28 -18.75 -2.98
CA ASP A 60 12.31 -19.41 -2.20
C ASP A 60 11.87 -19.56 -0.74
N ASN A 61 11.36 -20.74 -0.39
CA ASN A 61 10.88 -21.06 0.96
C ASN A 61 11.91 -20.79 2.07
N ALA A 62 13.20 -20.88 1.77
CA ALA A 62 14.26 -20.64 2.77
C ALA A 62 14.43 -19.15 3.11
N LYS A 63 13.88 -18.24 2.31
CA LYS A 63 14.02 -16.79 2.46
C LYS A 63 12.72 -16.07 2.82
N ILE A 64 11.61 -16.79 2.94
CA ILE A 64 10.30 -16.20 3.26
C ILE A 64 10.35 -15.49 4.61
N LYS A 65 10.02 -14.20 4.60
CA LYS A 65 9.76 -13.40 5.81
C LYS A 65 8.26 -13.21 6.02
N GLY A 66 7.83 -13.24 7.29
CA GLY A 66 6.45 -12.95 7.70
C GLY A 66 5.38 -13.85 7.07
N GLY A 67 5.76 -15.08 6.68
CA GLY A 67 4.85 -16.03 6.03
C GLY A 67 4.27 -15.56 4.67
N LEU A 68 4.76 -14.44 4.12
CA LEU A 68 4.18 -13.79 2.96
C LEU A 68 4.92 -14.16 1.67
N GLN A 69 4.15 -14.53 0.66
CA GLN A 69 4.61 -14.78 -0.70
C GLN A 69 3.78 -13.99 -1.70
N LEU A 70 4.45 -13.23 -2.58
CA LEU A 70 3.85 -12.31 -3.55
C LEU A 70 3.95 -12.81 -4.99
N HIS A 71 4.65 -13.93 -5.22
CA HIS A 71 5.01 -14.40 -6.56
C HIS A 71 3.89 -15.15 -7.29
N THR A 72 2.80 -15.51 -6.61
CA THR A 72 1.57 -16.02 -7.23
C THR A 72 0.35 -15.23 -6.75
N PRO A 73 -0.68 -15.05 -7.60
CA PRO A 73 -1.91 -14.37 -7.20
C PRO A 73 -2.62 -15.04 -6.00
N GLU A 74 -2.65 -16.37 -5.98
CA GLU A 74 -3.29 -17.13 -4.90
C GLU A 74 -2.70 -16.80 -3.53
N LEU A 75 -1.37 -16.75 -3.44
CA LEU A 75 -0.68 -16.45 -2.19
C LEU A 75 -0.72 -14.94 -1.86
N ALA A 76 -0.56 -14.08 -2.87
CA ALA A 76 -0.54 -12.63 -2.68
C ALA A 76 -1.89 -12.07 -2.19
N PHE A 77 -3.00 -12.71 -2.60
CA PHE A 77 -4.36 -12.30 -2.24
C PHE A 77 -4.93 -13.08 -1.06
N LYS A 78 -4.17 -14.02 -0.50
CA LYS A 78 -4.59 -14.81 0.65
C LYS A 78 -4.69 -13.94 1.89
N GLU A 79 -5.70 -14.23 2.71
CA GLU A 79 -5.80 -13.67 4.05
C GLU A 79 -4.61 -14.12 4.90
N SER A 80 -4.09 -13.20 5.72
CA SER A 80 -3.00 -13.52 6.63
C SER A 80 -3.43 -14.56 7.66
N THR A 81 -2.62 -15.61 7.82
CA THR A 81 -2.83 -16.61 8.87
C THR A 81 -2.46 -16.09 10.26
N GLU A 82 -1.61 -15.06 10.32
CA GLU A 82 -1.15 -14.45 11.57
C GLU A 82 -2.09 -13.32 12.06
N SER A 83 -2.81 -12.69 11.14
CA SER A 83 -3.74 -11.60 11.44
C SER A 83 -5.03 -11.72 10.62
N PRO A 84 -6.04 -12.44 11.14
CA PRO A 84 -7.31 -12.60 10.48
C PRO A 84 -7.96 -11.24 10.12
N GLY A 85 -8.54 -11.17 8.93
CA GLY A 85 -9.14 -9.98 8.34
C GLY A 85 -8.16 -9.11 7.53
N THR A 86 -6.87 -9.43 7.53
CA THR A 86 -5.83 -8.66 6.82
C THR A 86 -5.32 -9.37 5.58
N PHE A 87 -4.86 -8.59 4.60
CA PHE A 87 -4.40 -9.07 3.31
C PHE A 87 -3.15 -8.30 2.90
N ALA A 88 -2.14 -9.01 2.37
CA ALA A 88 -0.99 -8.33 1.77
C ALA A 88 -1.45 -7.46 0.60
N ILE A 89 -2.23 -8.04 -0.30
CA ILE A 89 -2.94 -7.33 -1.36
C ILE A 89 -4.41 -7.73 -1.31
N LYS A 90 -5.30 -6.75 -1.09
CA LYS A 90 -6.75 -6.93 -1.21
C LYS A 90 -7.19 -6.44 -2.60
N PRO A 91 -7.60 -7.34 -3.51
CA PRO A 91 -8.01 -6.94 -4.85
C PRO A 91 -9.09 -5.86 -4.84
N GLY A 92 -8.89 -4.80 -5.62
CA GLY A 92 -9.80 -3.66 -5.72
C GLY A 92 -9.86 -2.75 -4.49
N ASN A 93 -9.05 -2.98 -3.45
CA ASN A 93 -9.04 -2.16 -2.24
C ASN A 93 -7.62 -1.84 -1.76
N LEU A 94 -7.08 -0.74 -2.28
CA LEU A 94 -5.75 -0.25 -1.93
C LEU A 94 -5.59 0.00 -0.43
N LYS A 95 -6.60 0.63 0.21
CA LYS A 95 -6.58 0.95 1.66
C LYS A 95 -6.59 -0.26 2.56
N LYS A 96 -7.04 -1.42 2.08
CA LYS A 96 -7.01 -2.70 2.81
C LYS A 96 -5.86 -3.62 2.41
N SER A 97 -4.88 -3.10 1.66
CA SER A 97 -3.70 -3.84 1.21
C SER A 97 -2.48 -3.41 2.02
N GLU A 98 -1.92 -4.31 2.83
CA GLU A 98 -0.73 -4.01 3.66
C GLU A 98 0.48 -3.58 2.83
N VAL A 99 0.63 -4.09 1.61
CA VAL A 99 1.71 -3.66 0.70
C VAL A 99 1.66 -2.15 0.48
N PHE A 100 0.48 -1.57 0.26
CA PHE A 100 0.32 -0.13 0.05
C PHE A 100 0.80 0.67 1.26
N HIS A 101 0.34 0.31 2.47
CA HIS A 101 0.74 0.96 3.71
C HIS A 101 2.26 0.91 3.93
N ARG A 102 2.87 -0.22 3.62
CA ARG A 102 4.31 -0.44 3.84
C ARG A 102 5.20 0.25 2.82
N ILE A 103 4.77 0.47 1.58
CA ILE A 103 5.62 1.14 0.58
C ILE A 103 5.57 2.68 0.67
N ILE A 104 4.52 3.26 1.25
CA ILE A 104 4.34 4.72 1.34
C ILE A 104 4.65 5.30 2.73
N THR A 105 4.70 4.47 3.78
CA THR A 105 5.09 4.93 5.12
C THR A 105 6.54 5.41 5.15
N ALA A 106 6.83 6.37 6.03
CA ALA A 106 8.19 6.81 6.36
C ALA A 106 8.74 6.15 7.64
N ASP A 107 7.92 5.36 8.35
CA ASP A 107 8.36 4.67 9.58
C ASP A 107 9.37 3.56 9.24
N PRO A 108 10.63 3.66 9.66
CA PRO A 108 11.67 2.68 9.34
C PRO A 108 11.40 1.28 9.92
N LYS A 109 10.51 1.16 10.91
CA LYS A 109 10.12 -0.13 11.49
C LYS A 109 9.02 -0.84 10.71
N TYR A 110 8.30 -0.11 9.87
CA TYR A 110 7.13 -0.62 9.16
C TYR A 110 7.32 -0.63 7.63
N ILE A 111 8.16 0.26 7.12
CA ILE A 111 8.44 0.42 5.69
C ILE A 111 8.97 -0.87 5.06
N MET A 112 8.55 -1.11 3.82
CA MET A 112 9.13 -2.12 2.94
C MET A 112 9.61 -1.49 1.64
N PRO A 113 10.79 -1.90 1.10
CA PRO A 113 11.73 -2.85 1.70
C PRO A 113 12.35 -2.35 3.03
N GLU A 114 12.77 -3.27 3.90
CA GLU A 114 13.43 -2.93 5.16
C GLU A 114 14.70 -2.10 4.88
N PRO A 115 15.00 -1.04 5.66
CA PRO A 115 16.19 -0.21 5.42
C PRO A 115 17.52 -0.98 5.37
N GLY A 116 17.63 -2.09 6.11
CA GLY A 116 18.80 -2.98 6.12
C GLY A 116 18.91 -3.93 4.91
N SER A 117 17.93 -3.95 4.01
CA SER A 117 17.94 -4.82 2.82
C SER A 117 18.77 -4.26 1.67
N HIS A 118 19.18 -2.99 1.73
CA HIS A 118 19.79 -2.24 0.62
C HIS A 118 18.91 -2.13 -0.64
N LEU A 119 17.62 -2.47 -0.54
CA LEU A 119 16.63 -2.26 -1.59
C LEU A 119 15.81 -1.02 -1.27
N SER A 120 15.33 -0.35 -2.32
CA SER A 120 14.43 0.81 -2.20
C SER A 120 13.50 0.86 -3.40
N LEU A 121 12.34 1.49 -3.21
CA LEU A 121 11.42 1.85 -4.28
C LEU A 121 11.56 3.34 -4.60
N SER A 122 11.73 3.66 -5.87
CA SER A 122 11.55 5.00 -6.41
C SER A 122 10.08 5.43 -6.34
N ASN A 123 9.81 6.73 -6.52
CA ASN A 123 8.44 7.24 -6.55
C ASN A 123 7.62 6.62 -7.70
N TYR A 124 8.25 6.40 -8.85
CA TYR A 124 7.62 5.72 -9.99
C TYR A 124 7.25 4.28 -9.62
N GLU A 125 8.16 3.50 -9.03
CA GLU A 125 7.88 2.11 -8.65
C GLU A 125 6.81 1.98 -7.56
N LYS A 126 6.59 3.01 -6.74
CA LYS A 126 5.48 3.06 -5.78
C LYS A 126 4.15 3.44 -6.43
N ALA A 127 4.20 4.16 -7.55
CA ALA A 127 3.02 4.60 -8.28
C ALA A 127 2.44 3.48 -9.16
N VAL A 128 3.32 2.67 -9.77
CA VAL A 128 2.97 1.46 -10.54
C VAL A 128 2.33 0.41 -9.65
#